data_AF-A0A2M7KJG6-F1
#
_entry.id   AF-A0A2M7KJG6-F1
#
_cell.length_a   1.000
_cell.length_b   1.000
_cell.length_c   1.000
_cell.angle_alpha   90.00
_cell.angle_beta   90.00
_cell.angle_gamma   90.00
#
_symmetry.space_group_name_H-M   'P 1'
#
loop_
_entity.id
_entity.type
_entity.pdbx_description
1 polymer ?
#
loop_
_entity_poly.entity_id
_entity_poly.type
_entity_poly.pdbx_seq_one_letter_code
_entity_poly.pdbx_strand_id
1 'polypeptide(L)'
;MAAQSQTGPVVSVSYDQSSDILTFAFTPKPQPAVAEEAGDEVWVRYDPLTRHVVTVEVLNLGARVQAAFGPSLRYSERVDPDRLQAVHGLVLEQG
;
A
#
# COMPACT_ATOMS: atom_id res chain seq x y z
N MET A 1 26.89 -1.36 1.56
CA MET A 1 26.38 -0.02 1.91
C MET A 1 24.94 0.03 1.42
N ALA A 2 23.96 0.02 2.31
CA ALA A 2 22.54 0.06 1.93
C ALA A 2 22.15 1.52 1.69
N ALA A 3 21.78 1.87 0.46
CA ALA A 3 21.19 3.15 0.16
C ALA A 3 19.87 3.25 0.93
N GLN A 4 19.75 4.25 1.80
CA GLN A 4 18.48 4.60 2.42
C GLN A 4 17.55 5.07 1.31
N SER A 5 16.63 4.21 0.88
CA SER A 5 15.58 4.57 -0.06
C SER A 5 14.78 5.70 0.57
N GLN A 6 14.89 6.90 -0.01
CA GLN A 6 14.02 8.02 0.33
C GLN A 6 12.60 7.68 -0.14
N THR A 7 11.85 6.97 0.68
CA THR A 7 10.42 6.77 0.46
C THR A 7 9.73 8.12 0.65
N GLY A 8 9.44 8.80 -0.46
CA GLY A 8 8.51 9.93 -0.44
C GLY A 8 7.15 9.50 0.14
N PRO A 9 6.36 10.44 0.69
CA PRO A 9 5.06 10.11 1.23
C PRO A 9 4.17 9.48 0.15
N VAL A 10 3.41 8.45 0.52
CA VAL A 10 2.36 7.88 -0.33
C VAL A 10 1.36 8.99 -0.65
N VAL A 11 1.09 9.22 -1.93
CA VAL A 11 0.18 10.25 -2.41
C VAL A 11 -1.26 9.75 -2.46
N SER A 12 -1.45 8.48 -2.83
CA SER A 12 -2.78 7.86 -2.80
C SER A 12 -2.69 6.35 -2.64
N VAL A 13 -3.79 5.78 -2.14
CA VAL A 13 -4.01 4.34 -2.02
C VAL A 13 -5.37 4.03 -2.62
N SER A 14 -5.44 3.06 -3.52
CA SER A 14 -6.70 2.61 -4.10
C SER A 14 -6.75 1.10 -4.17
N TYR A 15 -7.92 0.53 -3.88
CA TYR A 15 -8.18 -0.89 -4.02
C TYR A 15 -9.21 -1.10 -5.13
N ASP A 16 -8.84 -1.86 -6.17
CA ASP A 16 -9.75 -2.31 -7.20
C ASP A 16 -10.25 -3.72 -6.86
N GLN A 17 -11.49 -3.79 -6.41
CA GLN A 17 -12.12 -5.06 -6.04
C GLN A 17 -12.33 -6.00 -7.24
N SER A 18 -12.45 -5.47 -8.47
CA SER A 18 -12.69 -6.29 -9.65
C SER A 18 -11.45 -7.08 -10.08
N SER A 19 -10.27 -6.48 -9.89
CA SER A 19 -8.98 -7.11 -10.17
C SER A 19 -8.27 -7.66 -8.92
N ASP A 20 -8.81 -7.41 -7.72
CA ASP A 20 -8.20 -7.74 -6.43
C ASP A 20 -6.78 -7.16 -6.27
N ILE A 21 -6.61 -5.88 -6.65
CA ILE A 21 -5.33 -5.18 -6.62
C ILE A 21 -5.39 -3.97 -5.69
N LEU A 22 -4.42 -3.88 -4.77
CA LEU A 22 -4.17 -2.69 -3.97
C LEU A 22 -2.97 -1.93 -4.53
N THR A 23 -3.19 -0.68 -4.90
CA THR A 23 -2.17 0.19 -5.49
C THR A 23 -1.83 1.33 -4.55
N PHE A 24 -0.56 1.47 -4.23
CA PHE A 24 0.04 2.64 -3.60
C PHE A 24 0.69 3.50 -4.69
N ALA A 25 0.30 4.76 -4.80
CA ALA A 25 0.94 5.72 -5.70
C ALA A 25 1.81 6.70 -4.91
N PHE A 26 3.02 6.92 -5.39
CA PHE A 26 4.02 7.81 -4.78
C PHE A 26 4.22 9.09 -5.59
N THR A 27 3.51 9.23 -6.72
CA THR A 27 3.51 10.44 -7.55
C THR A 27 2.08 10.97 -7.74
N PRO A 28 1.91 12.30 -7.82
CA PRO A 28 0.58 12.93 -7.94
C PRO A 28 -0.02 12.81 -9.34
N LYS A 29 0.77 12.41 -10.34
CA LYS A 29 0.33 12.28 -11.73
C LYS A 29 0.80 10.95 -12.30
N PRO A 30 -0.02 10.31 -13.17
CA PRO A 30 0.44 9.20 -13.99
C PRO A 30 1.64 9.62 -14.83
N GLN A 31 2.63 8.74 -14.93
CA GLN A 31 3.85 8.97 -15.69
C GLN A 31 4.41 7.64 -16.22
N PRO A 32 5.27 7.66 -17.25
CA PRO A 32 5.94 6.47 -17.72
C PRO A 32 6.75 5.81 -16.59
N ALA A 33 6.61 4.50 -16.46
CA ALA A 33 7.33 3.73 -15.45
C ALA A 33 7.66 2.34 -15.97
N VAL A 34 8.71 1.75 -15.42
CA VAL A 34 9.12 0.36 -15.67
C VAL A 34 8.71 -0.51 -14.49
N ALA A 35 8.06 -1.64 -14.77
CA ALA A 35 7.58 -2.57 -13.75
C ALA A 35 8.65 -3.63 -13.44
N GLU A 36 8.81 -3.93 -12.16
CA GLU A 36 9.67 -4.99 -11.64
C GLU A 36 8.91 -5.75 -10.56
N GLU A 37 9.03 -7.07 -10.57
CA GLU A 37 8.49 -7.92 -9.51
C GLU A 37 9.42 -7.87 -8.30
N ALA A 38 8.92 -7.38 -7.16
CA ALA A 38 9.72 -7.23 -5.93
C ALA A 38 9.45 -8.34 -4.90
N GLY A 39 8.52 -9.24 -5.22
CA GLY A 39 8.13 -10.36 -4.39
C GLY A 39 6.90 -11.03 -4.98
N ASP A 40 6.51 -12.13 -4.36
CA ASP A 40 5.33 -12.89 -4.77
C ASP A 40 4.10 -11.98 -4.81
N GLU A 41 3.57 -11.80 -6.03
CA GLU A 41 2.41 -10.97 -6.35
C GLU A 41 2.53 -9.48 -5.94
N VAL A 42 3.76 -8.98 -5.82
CA VAL A 42 4.04 -7.57 -5.57
C VAL A 42 4.85 -6.99 -6.72
N TRP A 43 4.28 -5.99 -7.38
CA TRP A 43 4.92 -5.25 -8.46
C TRP A 43 5.27 -3.85 -8.02
N VAL A 44 6.49 -3.43 -8.35
CA VAL A 44 6.95 -2.07 -8.11
C VAL A 44 7.25 -1.42 -9.46
N ARG A 45 6.69 -0.23 -9.68
CA ARG A 45 6.99 0.56 -10.87
C ARG A 45 7.92 1.69 -10.51
N TYR A 46 8.94 1.89 -11.32
CA TYR A 46 9.97 2.91 -11.12
C TYR A 46 10.02 3.89 -12.28
N ASP A 47 10.38 5.14 -11.99
CA ASP A 47 10.79 6.10 -12.99
C ASP A 47 12.08 5.59 -13.67
N PRO A 48 12.13 5.46 -15.00
CA PRO A 48 13.23 4.80 -15.68
C PRO A 48 14.56 5.56 -15.58
N LEU A 49 14.53 6.87 -15.30
CA LEU A 49 15.70 7.72 -15.25
C LEU A 49 16.27 7.83 -13.83
N THR A 50 15.39 8.15 -12.88
CA THR A 50 15.74 8.44 -11.48
C THR A 50 15.70 7.21 -10.59
N ARG A 51 15.05 6.13 -11.06
CA ARG A 51 14.76 4.93 -10.26
C ARG A 51 13.92 5.19 -9.01
N HIS A 52 13.23 6.33 -8.95
CA HIS A 52 12.27 6.59 -7.88
C HIS A 52 11.03 5.71 -8.05
N VAL A 53 10.49 5.23 -6.94
CA VAL A 53 9.24 4.45 -6.92
C VAL A 53 8.08 5.35 -7.36
N VAL A 54 7.28 4.84 -8.29
CA VAL A 54 6.09 5.49 -8.84
C VAL A 54 4.84 4.84 -8.27
N THR A 55 4.75 3.52 -8.35
CA THR A 55 3.66 2.74 -7.75
C THR A 55 4.15 1.44 -7.16
N VAL A 56 3.42 0.93 -6.16
CA VAL A 56 3.51 -0.44 -5.69
C VAL A 56 2.12 -1.05 -5.82
N GLU A 57 2.02 -2.19 -6.51
CA GLU A 57 0.79 -2.95 -6.71
C GLU A 57 0.92 -4.27 -5.97
N VAL A 58 -0.04 -4.56 -5.08
CA VAL A 58 -0.19 -5.85 -4.42
C VAL A 58 -1.36 -6.56 -5.07
N LEU A 59 -1.08 -7.65 -5.77
CA LEU A 59 -2.10 -8.46 -6.44
C LEU A 59 -2.68 -9.49 -5.48
N ASN A 60 -3.88 -9.98 -5.80
CA ASN A 60 -4.59 -11.02 -5.06
C ASN A 60 -4.69 -10.71 -3.55
N LEU A 61 -4.95 -9.44 -3.21
CA LEU A 61 -4.93 -8.99 -1.82
C LEU A 61 -5.95 -9.74 -0.97
N GLY A 62 -7.15 -10.00 -1.49
CA GLY A 62 -8.19 -10.75 -0.80
C GLY A 62 -7.72 -12.14 -0.40
N ALA A 63 -7.09 -12.86 -1.32
CA ALA A 63 -6.52 -14.18 -1.04
C ALA A 63 -5.42 -14.10 0.04
N ARG A 64 -4.57 -13.07 -0.01
CA ARG A 64 -3.51 -12.84 0.98
C ARG A 64 -4.06 -12.55 2.37
N VAL A 65 -5.07 -11.70 2.47
CA VAL A 65 -5.76 -11.41 3.74
C VAL A 65 -6.40 -12.69 4.27
N GLN A 66 -7.07 -13.46 3.42
CA GLN A 66 -7.68 -14.73 3.82
C GLN A 66 -6.64 -15.76 4.27
N ALA A 67 -5.48 -15.84 3.60
CA ALA A 67 -4.39 -16.74 3.99
C ALA A 67 -3.77 -16.32 5.33
N ALA A 68 -3.57 -15.02 5.55
CA ALA A 68 -2.96 -14.49 6.76
C ALA A 68 -3.88 -14.58 7.99
N PHE A 69 -5.19 -14.35 7.81
CA PHE A 69 -6.13 -14.20 8.92
C PHE A 69 -7.25 -15.24 8.95
N GLY A 70 -7.31 -16.13 7.97
CA GLY A 70 -8.35 -17.13 7.80
C GLY A 70 -9.65 -16.58 7.17
N PRO A 71 -10.63 -17.47 6.89
CA PRO A 71 -11.89 -17.13 6.23
C PRO A 71 -12.86 -16.33 7.10
N SER A 72 -12.53 -16.11 8.37
CA SER A 72 -13.38 -15.46 9.36
C SER A 72 -12.68 -14.27 9.99
N LEU A 73 -12.15 -13.40 9.14
CA LEU A 73 -11.71 -12.07 9.55
C LEU A 73 -12.94 -11.29 10.06
N ARG A 74 -13.24 -11.43 11.35
CA ARG A 74 -14.23 -10.58 12.01
C ARG A 74 -13.53 -9.30 12.42
N TYR A 75 -13.97 -8.18 11.86
CA TYR A 75 -13.69 -6.88 12.46
C TYR A 75 -14.31 -6.89 13.86
N SER A 76 -13.50 -7.21 14.87
CA SER A 76 -13.82 -6.86 16.25
C SER A 76 -13.29 -5.45 16.44
N GLU A 77 -14.18 -4.45 16.43
CA GLU A 77 -13.85 -3.19 17.06
C GLU A 77 -13.48 -3.49 18.50
N ARG A 78 -12.17 -3.64 18.78
CA ARG A 78 -11.69 -3.60 20.15
C ARG A 78 -11.75 -2.14 20.51
N VAL A 79 -12.85 -1.78 21.17
CA VAL A 79 -13.03 -0.52 21.90
C VAL A 79 -12.07 -0.52 23.10
N ASP A 80 -10.78 -0.71 22.83
CA ASP A 80 -9.70 -0.59 23.77
C ASP A 80 -9.35 0.91 23.80
N PRO A 81 -9.75 1.65 24.84
CA PRO A 81 -9.66 3.11 24.86
C PRO A 81 -8.22 3.60 24.71
N ASP A 82 -7.25 2.80 25.15
CA ASP A 82 -5.82 3.12 25.09
C ASP A 82 -5.29 3.06 23.66
N ARG A 83 -5.85 2.20 22.80
CA ARG A 83 -5.42 2.09 21.39
C ARG A 83 -6.03 3.17 20.51
N LEU A 84 -7.27 3.60 20.79
CA LEU A 84 -7.92 4.71 20.08
C LEU A 84 -7.17 6.04 20.29
N GLN A 85 -6.63 6.29 21.49
CA GLN A 85 -5.80 7.47 21.75
C GLN A 85 -4.50 7.49 20.92
N ALA A 86 -3.94 6.33 20.58
CA ALA A 86 -2.78 6.25 19.69
C ALA A 86 -3.11 6.57 18.22
N VAL A 87 -4.37 6.40 17.80
CA VAL A 87 -4.84 6.73 16.44
C VAL A 87 -5.29 8.20 16.34
N HIS A 88 -5.69 8.84 17.44
CA HIS A 88 -6.05 10.26 17.49
C HIS A 88 -4.91 11.23 17.07
N GLY A 89 -3.68 10.74 16.98
CA GLY A 89 -2.53 11.49 16.45
C GLY A 89 -2.30 11.32 14.94
N LEU A 90 -3.03 10.43 14.26
CA LEU A 90 -2.99 10.28 12.81
C LEU A 90 -4.14 11.09 12.22
N VAL A 91 -3.83 12.34 11.86
CA VAL A 91 -4.73 13.16 11.04
C VAL A 91 -4.90 12.43 9.70
N LEU A 92 -6.03 11.74 9.54
CA LEU A 92 -6.55 11.42 8.22
C LEU A 92 -7.13 12.73 7.69
N GLU A 93 -6.37 13.45 6.87
CA GLU A 93 -6.90 14.57 6.10
C GLU A 93 -7.93 14.00 5.12
N GLN A 94 -9.19 14.00 5.55
CA GLN A 94 -10.34 13.78 4.71
C GLN A 94 -10.67 15.09 4.01
N GLY A 95 -10.49 15.11 2.69
CA GLY A 95 -11.10 16.10 1.79
C GLY A 95 -12.53 15.75 1.46
#